data_AF-C1AXP9-F1
#
_entry.id   AF-C1AXP9-F1
#
_cell.length_a   1.000
_cell.length_b   1.000
_cell.length_c   1.000
_cell.angle_alpha   90.00
_cell.angle_beta   90.00
_cell.angle_gamma   90.00
#
_symmetry.space_group_name_H-M   'P 1'
#
loop_
_entity.id
_entity.type
_entity.pdbx_description
1 polymer ?
#
loop_
_entity_poly.entity_id
_entity_poly.type
_entity_poly.pdbx_seq_one_letter_code
_entity_poly.pdbx_strand_id
1 'polypeptide(L)'
;MSSADVITDELRLLPARAAQFIRRHRDAGDCAPETGFSVLEVLVHCAQVRGEAFVAFQLLSRLDLPGPDILQQAGLDDALAVLDSFAVTEHECAETFGPNWPHVMMHAVDATAVLDDRLEELGRPSDAVDSRPRLAAWVCARDAAWAAGRIKSWYRAQDAAWERRYMDEVTLREDERLCSDLATAVRDAAAAFAVADLVGTGDFTRAHFETLLGPWRLCSPEAGSQLRALLR
;
A
#
# COMPACT_ATOMS: atom_id res chain seq x y z
N MET A 1 17.40 -1.67 -11.92
CA MET A 1 16.87 -2.77 -11.09
C MET A 1 15.97 -3.62 -11.97
N SER A 2 16.11 -4.93 -11.92
CA SER A 2 15.17 -5.84 -12.59
C SER A 2 13.83 -5.77 -11.85
N SER A 3 12.70 -5.99 -12.54
CA SER A 3 11.39 -6.14 -11.88
C SER A 3 11.41 -7.22 -10.79
N ALA A 4 12.21 -8.27 -10.99
CA ALA A 4 12.41 -9.34 -10.04
C ALA A 4 13.07 -8.91 -8.71
N ASP A 5 13.82 -7.81 -8.70
CA ASP A 5 14.50 -7.28 -7.51
C ASP A 5 13.55 -6.54 -6.57
N VAL A 6 12.35 -6.15 -7.05
CA VAL A 6 11.34 -5.41 -6.27
C VAL A 6 10.53 -6.33 -5.37
N ILE A 7 10.38 -7.59 -5.74
CA ILE A 7 9.74 -8.59 -4.89
C ILE A 7 10.83 -9.15 -3.97
N THR A 8 10.88 -8.67 -2.73
CA THR A 8 11.82 -9.14 -1.70
C THR A 8 11.48 -10.57 -1.25
N ASP A 9 12.45 -11.29 -0.70
CA ASP A 9 12.20 -12.63 -0.14
C ASP A 9 11.26 -12.53 1.08
N GLU A 10 11.35 -11.44 1.81
CA GLU A 10 10.46 -11.05 2.89
C GLU A 10 9.01 -10.99 2.42
N LEU A 11 8.73 -10.26 1.33
CA LEU A 11 7.39 -10.17 0.76
C LEU A 11 6.92 -11.51 0.17
N ARG A 12 7.80 -12.28 -0.49
CA ARG A 12 7.46 -13.62 -1.02
C ARG A 12 7.01 -14.58 0.08
N LEU A 13 7.66 -14.53 1.23
CA LEU A 13 7.42 -15.45 2.34
C LEU A 13 6.29 -14.98 3.28
N LEU A 14 5.82 -13.73 3.14
CA LEU A 14 4.87 -13.13 4.06
C LEU A 14 3.53 -13.90 4.17
N PRO A 15 2.89 -14.36 3.07
CA PRO A 15 1.67 -15.17 3.17
C PRO A 15 1.88 -16.46 3.96
N ALA A 16 2.99 -17.17 3.71
CA ALA A 16 3.33 -18.41 4.41
C ALA A 16 3.62 -18.18 5.90
N ARG A 17 4.31 -17.08 6.25
CA ARG A 17 4.55 -16.67 7.64
C ARG A 17 3.23 -16.37 8.36
N ALA A 18 2.32 -15.63 7.71
CA ALA A 18 0.99 -15.35 8.24
C ALA A 18 0.17 -16.63 8.47
N ALA A 19 0.20 -17.58 7.53
CA ALA A 19 -0.48 -18.86 7.69
C ALA A 19 0.10 -19.67 8.87
N GLN A 20 1.42 -19.66 9.05
CA GLN A 20 2.07 -20.32 10.19
C GLN A 20 1.71 -19.64 11.51
N PHE A 21 1.63 -18.31 11.54
CA PHE A 21 1.20 -17.55 12.71
C PHE A 21 -0.21 -17.95 13.14
N ILE A 22 -1.16 -17.98 12.19
CA ILE A 22 -2.55 -18.36 12.45
C ILE A 22 -2.64 -19.77 13.04
N ARG A 23 -1.94 -20.75 12.47
CA ARG A 23 -1.91 -22.14 12.97
C ARG A 23 -1.40 -22.24 14.40
N ARG A 24 -0.29 -21.57 14.72
CA ARG A 24 0.28 -21.59 16.08
C ARG A 24 -0.69 -21.04 17.13
N HIS A 25 -1.41 -19.98 16.79
CA HIS A 25 -2.39 -19.38 17.71
C HIS A 25 -3.64 -20.27 17.87
N ARG A 26 -4.04 -21.00 16.82
CA ARG A 26 -5.12 -22.00 16.91
C ARG A 26 -4.78 -23.17 17.85
N ASP A 27 -3.57 -23.72 17.72
CA ASP A 27 -3.17 -24.94 18.43
C ASP A 27 -2.87 -24.71 19.93
N ALA A 28 -2.55 -23.47 20.31
CA ALA A 28 -2.29 -23.10 21.71
C ALA A 28 -3.52 -23.21 22.63
N GLY A 29 -4.73 -23.39 22.08
CA GLY A 29 -5.94 -23.56 22.86
C GLY A 29 -6.31 -22.34 23.70
N ASP A 30 -5.73 -21.18 23.40
CA ASP A 30 -6.18 -19.90 23.94
C ASP A 30 -7.63 -19.72 23.48
N CYS A 31 -8.56 -20.05 24.37
CA CYS A 31 -9.95 -19.64 24.32
C CYS A 31 -9.95 -18.11 24.30
N ALA A 32 -9.81 -17.56 23.10
CA ALA A 32 -9.73 -16.15 22.80
C ALA A 32 -10.76 -15.34 23.60
N PRO A 33 -10.36 -14.53 24.59
CA PRO A 33 -10.90 -13.20 24.58
C PRO A 33 -10.22 -12.50 23.40
N GLU A 34 -10.94 -12.05 22.39
CA GLU A 34 -10.38 -11.07 21.46
C GLU A 34 -9.29 -11.55 20.46
N THR A 35 -9.39 -12.74 19.84
CA THR A 35 -8.65 -13.02 18.58
C THR A 35 -9.27 -12.22 17.42
N GLY A 36 -9.31 -10.90 17.60
CA GLY A 36 -9.82 -9.85 16.74
C GLY A 36 -8.88 -9.51 15.60
N PHE A 37 -8.04 -10.45 15.16
CA PHE A 37 -7.09 -10.18 14.09
C PHE A 37 -7.74 -10.45 12.74
N SER A 38 -7.83 -9.41 11.93
CA SER A 38 -7.99 -9.51 10.49
C SER A 38 -6.72 -10.09 9.84
N VAL A 39 -6.84 -10.55 8.59
CA VAL A 39 -5.67 -10.98 7.79
C VAL A 39 -4.62 -9.87 7.72
N LEU A 40 -5.04 -8.62 7.57
CA LEU A 40 -4.14 -7.48 7.51
C LEU A 40 -3.31 -7.32 8.80
N GLU A 41 -3.91 -7.48 9.97
CA GLU A 41 -3.19 -7.39 11.24
C GLU A 41 -2.18 -8.52 11.42
N VAL A 42 -2.53 -9.73 10.97
CA VAL A 42 -1.58 -10.86 10.95
C VAL A 42 -0.41 -10.57 10.01
N LEU A 43 -0.68 -10.03 8.81
CA LEU A 43 0.36 -9.66 7.85
C LEU A 43 1.26 -8.56 8.43
N VAL A 44 0.70 -7.52 9.05
CA VAL A 44 1.47 -6.44 9.70
C VAL A 44 2.36 -7.00 10.82
N HIS A 45 1.85 -7.94 11.61
CA HIS A 45 2.64 -8.58 12.66
C HIS A 45 3.80 -9.42 12.11
N CYS A 46 3.66 -10.00 10.92
CA CYS A 46 4.66 -10.87 10.31
C CYS A 46 5.65 -10.16 9.37
N ALA A 47 5.34 -8.93 8.96
CA ALA A 47 6.13 -8.14 8.03
C ALA A 47 7.30 -7.43 8.73
N GLN A 48 8.37 -7.13 7.99
CA GLN A 48 9.46 -6.30 8.52
C GLN A 48 9.06 -4.82 8.52
N VAL A 49 8.38 -4.38 7.46
CA VAL A 49 7.82 -3.04 7.35
C VAL A 49 6.36 -3.12 6.92
N ARG A 50 5.54 -2.16 7.35
CA ARG A 50 4.09 -2.17 7.11
C ARG A 50 3.72 -2.20 5.62
N GLY A 51 4.50 -1.56 4.76
CA GLY A 51 4.26 -1.54 3.33
C GLY A 51 4.28 -2.92 2.69
N GLU A 52 5.09 -3.85 3.19
CA GLU A 52 5.05 -5.24 2.72
C GLU A 52 3.71 -5.90 3.05
N ALA A 53 3.20 -5.67 4.27
CA ALA A 53 1.90 -6.19 4.69
C ALA A 53 0.75 -5.60 3.87
N PHE A 54 0.79 -4.29 3.60
CA PHE A 54 -0.22 -3.61 2.80
C PHE A 54 -0.20 -4.09 1.35
N VAL A 55 0.98 -4.22 0.75
CA VAL A 55 1.13 -4.80 -0.59
C VAL A 55 0.60 -6.23 -0.62
N ALA A 56 1.03 -7.09 0.31
CA ALA A 56 0.56 -8.47 0.37
C ALA A 56 -0.95 -8.55 0.56
N PHE A 57 -1.52 -7.72 1.42
CA PHE A 57 -2.97 -7.67 1.65
C PHE A 57 -3.73 -7.26 0.39
N GLN A 58 -3.23 -6.31 -0.39
CA GLN A 58 -3.86 -5.91 -1.64
C GLN A 58 -3.75 -6.96 -2.74
N LEU A 59 -2.64 -7.71 -2.80
CA LEU A 59 -2.51 -8.87 -3.70
C LEU A 59 -3.53 -9.96 -3.33
N LEU A 60 -3.56 -10.31 -2.04
CA LEU A 60 -4.43 -11.32 -1.46
C LEU A 60 -5.91 -10.95 -1.62
N SER A 61 -6.30 -9.70 -1.36
CA SER A 61 -7.69 -9.21 -1.48
C SER A 61 -8.27 -9.25 -2.90
N ARG A 62 -7.54 -9.74 -3.92
CA ARG A 62 -8.12 -10.11 -5.22
C ARG A 62 -8.76 -11.49 -5.23
N LEU A 63 -8.36 -12.37 -4.31
CA LEU A 63 -8.76 -13.77 -4.25
C LEU A 63 -9.98 -13.98 -3.33
N ASP A 64 -10.84 -12.98 -3.22
CA ASP A 64 -12.04 -12.99 -2.36
C ASP A 64 -11.75 -13.43 -0.92
N LEU A 65 -10.62 -12.99 -0.35
CA LEU A 65 -10.41 -13.19 1.08
C LEU A 65 -11.58 -12.61 1.87
N PRO A 66 -12.00 -13.28 2.96
CA PRO A 66 -12.91 -12.66 3.91
C PRO A 66 -12.31 -11.31 4.27
N GLY A 67 -13.13 -10.26 4.13
CA GLY A 67 -12.68 -8.86 4.10
C GLY A 67 -11.96 -8.41 5.38
N PRO A 68 -11.85 -7.10 5.64
CA PRO A 68 -11.16 -6.58 6.82
C PRO A 68 -11.82 -6.95 8.16
N ASP A 69 -12.90 -7.74 8.15
CA ASP A 69 -13.60 -8.21 9.32
C ASP A 69 -12.74 -9.22 10.09
N ILE A 70 -12.88 -9.18 11.41
CA ILE A 70 -12.24 -10.09 12.36
C ILE A 70 -12.34 -11.53 11.85
N LEU A 71 -11.21 -12.24 11.76
CA LEU A 71 -11.17 -13.65 11.36
C LEU A 71 -11.94 -14.48 12.40
N GLN A 72 -13.22 -14.73 12.13
CA GLN A 72 -14.02 -15.67 12.89
C GLN A 72 -13.56 -17.10 12.58
N GLN A 73 -13.82 -18.05 13.49
CA GLN A 73 -13.44 -19.45 13.29
C GLN A 73 -13.91 -20.02 11.94
N ALA A 74 -15.09 -19.61 11.46
CA ALA A 74 -15.63 -20.05 10.18
C ALA A 74 -14.86 -19.53 8.95
N GLY A 75 -14.19 -18.38 9.04
CA GLY A 75 -13.39 -17.80 7.95
C GLY A 75 -11.90 -18.12 8.04
N LEU A 76 -11.47 -18.82 9.10
CA LEU A 76 -10.06 -19.13 9.34
C LEU A 76 -9.50 -20.15 8.35
N ASP A 77 -10.25 -21.21 8.08
CA ASP A 77 -9.83 -22.26 7.14
C ASP A 77 -9.78 -21.72 5.71
N ASP A 78 -10.71 -20.83 5.32
CA ASP A 78 -10.69 -20.14 4.03
C ASP A 78 -9.48 -19.21 3.91
N ALA A 79 -9.18 -18.42 4.95
CA ALA A 79 -8.00 -17.56 4.98
C ALA A 79 -6.70 -18.36 4.89
N LEU A 80 -6.60 -19.49 5.61
CA LEU A 80 -5.44 -20.39 5.53
C LEU A 80 -5.29 -20.98 4.12
N ALA A 81 -6.39 -21.45 3.51
CA ALA A 81 -6.36 -22.01 2.16
C ALA A 81 -5.84 -21.00 1.13
N VAL A 82 -6.27 -19.73 1.23
CA VAL A 82 -5.76 -18.67 0.37
C VAL A 82 -4.28 -18.39 0.66
N LEU A 83 -3.89 -18.21 1.92
CA LEU A 83 -2.52 -17.89 2.29
C LEU A 83 -1.51 -19.00 1.92
N ASP A 84 -1.89 -20.28 2.04
CA ASP A 84 -1.03 -21.41 1.70
C ASP A 84 -0.85 -21.60 0.19
N SER A 85 -1.87 -21.26 -0.59
CA SER A 85 -1.86 -21.43 -2.04
C SER A 85 -1.32 -20.21 -2.78
N PHE A 86 -1.26 -19.05 -2.12
CA PHE A 86 -0.85 -17.81 -2.75
C PHE A 86 0.67 -17.68 -2.87
N ALA A 87 1.12 -17.30 -4.07
CA ALA A 87 2.50 -16.95 -4.34
C ALA A 87 2.57 -15.51 -4.87
N VAL A 88 3.43 -14.68 -4.27
CA VAL A 88 3.72 -13.34 -4.77
C VAL A 88 4.55 -13.46 -6.05
N THR A 89 3.94 -13.17 -7.19
CA THR A 89 4.59 -13.24 -8.50
C THR A 89 4.43 -11.93 -9.25
N GLU A 90 5.30 -11.68 -10.25
CA GLU A 90 5.17 -10.50 -11.12
C GLU A 90 3.79 -10.43 -11.81
N HIS A 91 3.21 -11.59 -12.14
CA HIS A 91 1.87 -11.68 -12.73
C HIS A 91 0.81 -11.13 -11.76
N GLU A 92 0.80 -11.61 -10.52
CA GLU A 92 -0.13 -11.13 -9.49
C GLU A 92 0.06 -9.64 -9.20
N CYS A 93 1.31 -9.16 -9.18
CA CYS A 93 1.62 -7.75 -9.02
C CYS A 93 1.10 -6.90 -10.18
N ALA A 94 1.35 -7.31 -11.42
CA ALA A 94 0.88 -6.61 -12.62
C ALA A 94 -0.65 -6.59 -12.73
N GLU A 95 -1.27 -7.71 -12.40
CA GLU A 95 -2.73 -7.82 -12.33
C GLU A 95 -3.30 -6.88 -11.26
N THR A 96 -2.69 -6.82 -10.07
CA THR A 96 -3.19 -6.03 -8.94
C THR A 96 -2.99 -4.54 -9.14
N PHE A 97 -1.77 -4.12 -9.47
CA PHE A 97 -1.38 -2.71 -9.47
C PHE A 97 -1.22 -2.12 -10.88
N GLY A 98 -1.37 -2.93 -11.93
CA GLY A 98 -1.20 -2.50 -13.31
C GLY A 98 0.25 -2.54 -13.79
N PRO A 99 0.55 -1.98 -14.97
CA PRO A 99 1.88 -2.11 -15.59
C PRO A 99 3.00 -1.44 -14.82
N ASN A 100 2.69 -0.44 -13.98
CA ASN A 100 3.67 0.26 -13.14
C ASN A 100 3.81 -0.34 -11.74
N TRP A 101 3.37 -1.59 -11.54
CA TRP A 101 3.44 -2.27 -10.24
C TRP A 101 4.79 -2.17 -9.52
N PRO A 102 5.97 -2.18 -10.19
CA PRO A 102 7.24 -2.10 -9.46
C PRO A 102 7.37 -0.78 -8.71
N HIS A 103 6.97 0.34 -9.34
CA HIS A 103 7.04 1.67 -8.73
C HIS A 103 6.04 1.83 -7.58
N VAL A 104 4.85 1.23 -7.72
CA VAL A 104 3.84 1.23 -6.66
C VAL A 104 4.35 0.48 -5.43
N MET A 105 4.90 -0.73 -5.63
CA MET A 105 5.39 -1.55 -4.54
C MET A 105 6.60 -0.94 -3.85
N MET A 106 7.58 -0.44 -4.61
CA MET A 106 8.72 0.28 -4.04
C MET A 106 8.26 1.47 -3.20
N HIS A 107 7.37 2.31 -3.74
CA HIS A 107 6.86 3.46 -3.01
C HIS A 107 6.12 3.06 -1.73
N ALA A 108 5.32 1.99 -1.76
CA ALA A 108 4.63 1.51 -0.57
C ALA A 108 5.60 1.07 0.54
N VAL A 109 6.60 0.27 0.19
CA VAL A 109 7.64 -0.21 1.12
C VAL A 109 8.47 0.96 1.63
N ASP A 110 8.97 1.81 0.75
CA ASP A 110 9.81 2.95 1.10
C ASP A 110 9.06 3.99 1.95
N ALA A 111 7.82 4.31 1.59
CA ALA A 111 7.03 5.29 2.32
C ALA A 111 6.76 4.82 3.75
N THR A 112 6.39 3.56 3.93
CA THR A 112 6.14 3.02 5.28
C THR A 112 7.42 2.89 6.10
N ALA A 113 8.55 2.49 5.51
CA ALA A 113 9.83 2.47 6.21
C ALA A 113 10.26 3.88 6.68
N VAL A 114 10.14 4.88 5.80
CA VAL A 114 10.44 6.28 6.16
C VAL A 114 9.52 6.79 7.27
N LEU A 115 8.24 6.40 7.22
CA LEU A 115 7.28 6.77 8.25
C LEU A 115 7.57 6.08 9.59
N ASP A 116 7.88 4.78 9.58
CA ASP A 116 8.17 4.02 10.81
C ASP A 116 9.49 4.50 11.46
N ASP A 117 10.52 4.81 10.67
CA ASP A 117 11.85 5.17 11.20
C ASP A 117 11.98 6.65 11.57
N ARG A 118 11.27 7.56 10.87
CA ARG A 118 11.58 8.99 10.87
C ARG A 118 10.35 9.90 10.95
N LEU A 119 9.21 9.42 11.47
CA LEU A 119 7.97 10.18 11.53
C LEU A 119 8.14 11.59 12.12
N GLU A 120 8.86 11.70 13.23
CA GLU A 120 9.09 12.96 13.95
C GLU A 120 9.93 13.97 13.16
N GLU A 121 10.72 13.50 12.19
CA GLU A 121 11.59 14.34 11.34
C GLU A 121 10.89 14.84 10.08
N LEU A 122 9.73 14.29 9.74
CA LEU A 122 9.01 14.65 8.52
C LEU A 122 8.29 15.99 8.65
N GLY A 123 8.49 16.86 7.66
CA GLY A 123 7.74 18.10 7.53
C GLY A 123 6.26 17.84 7.18
N ARG A 124 5.35 18.71 7.66
CA ARG A 124 3.93 18.63 7.29
C ARG A 124 3.67 19.27 5.91
N PRO A 125 3.03 18.57 4.96
CA PRO A 125 2.81 19.09 3.61
C PRO A 125 1.49 19.87 3.45
N SER A 126 0.89 20.36 4.55
CA SER A 126 -0.53 20.78 4.61
C SER A 126 -0.97 21.69 3.46
N ASP A 127 -0.25 22.79 3.21
CA ASP A 127 -0.59 23.74 2.14
C ASP A 127 -0.55 23.11 0.72
N ALA A 128 0.31 22.11 0.51
CA ALA A 128 0.42 21.41 -0.77
C ALA A 128 -0.70 20.35 -0.93
N VAL A 129 -1.09 19.70 0.17
CA VAL A 129 -2.14 18.69 0.22
C VAL A 129 -3.53 19.32 0.08
N ASP A 130 -3.80 20.42 0.77
CA ASP A 130 -5.10 21.13 0.69
C ASP A 130 -5.16 22.12 -0.49
N SER A 131 -4.43 21.82 -1.58
CA SER A 131 -4.35 22.70 -2.73
C SER A 131 -5.35 22.31 -3.83
N ARG A 132 -6.02 23.31 -4.41
CA ARG A 132 -6.87 23.13 -5.60
C ARG A 132 -6.14 22.49 -6.79
N PRO A 133 -4.87 22.85 -7.09
CA PRO A 133 -4.10 22.20 -8.15
C PRO A 133 -3.93 20.70 -7.93
N ARG A 134 -3.67 20.26 -6.68
CA ARG A 134 -3.56 18.83 -6.37
C ARG A 134 -4.87 18.10 -6.58
N LEU A 135 -6.00 18.65 -6.12
CA LEU A 135 -7.31 18.01 -6.36
C LEU A 135 -7.62 17.89 -7.86
N ALA A 136 -7.32 18.92 -8.65
CA ALA A 136 -7.49 18.89 -10.10
C ALA A 136 -6.59 17.81 -10.75
N ALA A 137 -5.32 17.72 -10.34
CA ALA A 137 -4.40 16.70 -10.81
C ALA A 137 -4.88 15.28 -10.45
N TRP A 138 -5.42 15.10 -9.25
CA TRP A 138 -5.96 13.84 -8.76
C TRP A 138 -7.16 13.38 -9.59
N VAL A 139 -8.09 14.30 -9.90
CA VAL A 139 -9.24 14.02 -10.77
C VAL A 139 -8.77 13.60 -12.16
N CYS A 140 -7.82 14.32 -12.76
CA CYS A 140 -7.28 13.96 -14.08
C CYS A 140 -6.62 12.58 -14.08
N ALA A 141 -5.85 12.25 -13.04
CA ALA A 141 -5.22 10.93 -12.89
C ALA A 141 -6.28 9.81 -12.74
N ARG A 142 -7.31 10.04 -11.93
CA ARG A 142 -8.43 9.10 -11.75
C ARG A 142 -9.18 8.86 -13.06
N ASP A 143 -9.47 9.92 -13.80
CA ASP A 143 -10.24 9.84 -15.04
C ASP A 143 -9.42 9.14 -16.14
N ALA A 144 -8.10 9.34 -16.18
CA ALA A 144 -7.20 8.54 -17.00
C ALA A 144 -7.19 7.05 -16.60
N ALA A 145 -7.12 6.75 -15.30
CA ALA A 145 -7.23 5.38 -14.79
C ALA A 145 -8.55 4.72 -15.20
N TRP A 146 -9.66 5.46 -15.10
CA TRP A 146 -10.99 4.99 -15.50
C TRP A 146 -11.06 4.71 -17.00
N ALA A 147 -10.61 5.64 -17.83
CA ALA A 147 -10.59 5.50 -19.29
C ALA A 147 -9.75 4.31 -19.75
N ALA A 148 -8.66 4.01 -19.03
CA ALA A 148 -7.81 2.84 -19.29
C ALA A 148 -8.33 1.52 -18.69
N GLY A 149 -9.48 1.53 -17.98
CA GLY A 149 -10.02 0.35 -17.31
C GLY A 149 -9.25 -0.10 -16.06
N ARG A 150 -8.42 0.77 -15.49
CA ARG A 150 -7.47 0.48 -14.38
C ARG A 150 -7.87 1.08 -13.04
N ILE A 151 -9.12 1.55 -12.90
CA ILE A 151 -9.58 2.23 -11.67
C ILE A 151 -9.40 1.36 -10.41
N LYS A 152 -9.59 0.04 -10.51
CA LYS A 152 -9.37 -0.88 -9.38
C LYS A 152 -7.90 -0.91 -8.96
N SER A 153 -6.99 -1.08 -9.91
CA SER A 153 -5.55 -1.07 -9.64
C SER A 153 -5.08 0.26 -9.07
N TRP A 154 -5.67 1.36 -9.53
CA TRP A 154 -5.39 2.70 -9.03
C TRP A 154 -5.79 2.91 -7.56
N TYR A 155 -6.91 2.35 -7.12
CA TYR A 155 -7.29 2.37 -5.70
C TYR A 155 -6.43 1.40 -4.87
N ARG A 156 -6.15 0.19 -5.39
CA ARG A 156 -5.28 -0.78 -4.71
C ARG A 156 -3.86 -0.24 -4.50
N ALA A 157 -3.32 0.52 -5.44
CA ALA A 157 -2.02 1.16 -5.29
C ALA A 157 -1.99 2.15 -4.11
N GLN A 158 -3.07 2.91 -3.91
CA GLN A 158 -3.19 3.82 -2.77
C GLN A 158 -3.29 3.05 -1.45
N ASP A 159 -4.12 2.01 -1.41
CA ASP A 159 -4.33 1.21 -0.21
C ASP A 159 -3.05 0.43 0.15
N ALA A 160 -2.28 -0.03 -0.85
CA ALA A 160 -0.95 -0.64 -0.62
C ALA A 160 0.07 0.34 -0.03
N ALA A 161 -0.01 1.63 -0.38
CA ALA A 161 0.91 2.63 0.15
C ALA A 161 0.55 3.06 1.59
N TRP A 162 -0.73 3.16 1.90
CA TRP A 162 -1.21 3.32 3.26
C TRP A 162 -2.64 2.83 3.40
N GLU A 163 -2.85 1.75 4.14
CA GLU A 163 -4.15 1.12 4.26
C GLU A 163 -5.17 2.02 4.96
N ARG A 164 -6.41 2.04 4.43
CA ARG A 164 -7.47 2.92 4.93
C ARG A 164 -7.79 2.68 6.40
N ARG A 165 -7.70 1.42 6.84
CA ARG A 165 -7.91 1.06 8.24
C ARG A 165 -6.98 1.85 9.16
N TYR A 166 -5.73 2.04 8.75
CA TYR A 166 -4.68 2.77 9.47
C TYR A 166 -4.73 4.30 9.20
N MET A 167 -5.78 4.82 8.57
CA MET A 167 -6.02 6.27 8.48
C MET A 167 -6.85 6.79 9.66
N ASP A 168 -7.58 5.90 10.34
CA ASP A 168 -8.36 6.25 11.52
C ASP A 168 -7.47 6.20 12.78
N GLU A 169 -7.40 7.32 13.51
CA GLU A 169 -6.65 7.46 14.77
C GLU A 169 -7.03 6.39 15.81
N VAL A 170 -8.25 5.84 15.74
CA VAL A 170 -8.74 4.80 16.66
C VAL A 170 -8.00 3.47 16.48
N THR A 171 -7.42 3.22 15.32
CA THR A 171 -6.73 1.95 15.00
C THR A 171 -5.22 2.01 15.21
N LEU A 172 -4.66 3.20 15.41
CA LEU A 172 -3.23 3.44 15.55
C LEU A 172 -2.84 3.52 17.02
N ARG A 173 -1.66 3.00 17.36
CA ARG A 173 -1.02 3.35 18.63
C ARG A 173 -0.65 4.83 18.60
N GLU A 174 -0.52 5.44 19.78
CA GLU A 174 -0.29 6.89 19.90
C GLU A 174 1.01 7.34 19.20
N ASP A 175 2.05 6.50 19.26
CA ASP A 175 3.33 6.65 18.58
C ASP A 175 3.27 6.41 17.05
N GLU A 176 2.17 5.85 16.56
CA GLU A 176 1.97 5.47 15.16
C GLU A 176 0.97 6.40 14.45
N ARG A 177 0.48 7.44 15.14
CA ARG A 177 -0.50 8.39 14.60
C ARG A 177 0.10 9.20 13.46
N LEU A 178 -0.36 8.92 12.25
CA LEU A 178 0.01 9.68 11.08
C LEU A 178 -0.92 10.89 10.90
N CYS A 179 -0.35 12.05 10.57
CA CYS A 179 -1.16 13.19 10.16
C CYS A 179 -1.88 12.90 8.84
N SER A 180 -3.19 13.21 8.76
CA SER A 180 -4.02 13.02 7.55
C SER A 180 -3.36 13.58 6.27
N ASP A 181 -2.61 14.68 6.38
CA ASP A 181 -1.90 15.28 5.25
C ASP A 181 -0.77 14.39 4.73
N LEU A 182 0.00 13.76 5.63
CA LEU A 182 1.05 12.82 5.25
C LEU A 182 0.47 11.56 4.61
N ALA A 183 -0.60 11.00 5.18
CA ALA A 183 -1.29 9.85 4.60
C ALA A 183 -1.82 10.16 3.19
N THR A 184 -2.38 11.36 3.00
CA THR A 184 -2.83 11.83 1.68
C THR A 184 -1.67 11.98 0.71
N ALA A 185 -0.55 12.57 1.13
CA ALA A 185 0.64 12.73 0.30
C ALA A 185 1.22 11.39 -0.18
N VAL A 186 1.31 10.39 0.71
CA VAL A 186 1.78 9.04 0.38
C VAL A 186 0.86 8.36 -0.63
N ARG A 187 -0.46 8.46 -0.42
CA ARG A 187 -1.45 7.83 -1.30
C ARG A 187 -1.54 8.52 -2.67
N ASP A 188 -1.47 9.84 -2.71
CA ASP A 188 -1.46 10.60 -3.98
C ASP A 188 -0.24 10.24 -4.82
N ALA A 189 0.92 10.02 -4.19
CA ALA A 189 2.10 9.56 -4.89
C ALA A 189 1.93 8.14 -5.47
N ALA A 190 1.38 7.21 -4.69
CA ALA A 190 1.09 5.85 -5.15
C ALA A 190 0.08 5.84 -6.30
N ALA A 191 -0.97 6.65 -6.20
CA ALA A 191 -1.96 6.87 -7.24
C ALA A 191 -1.31 7.36 -8.53
N ALA A 192 -0.40 8.34 -8.44
CA ALA A 192 0.32 8.88 -9.59
C ALA A 192 1.21 7.81 -10.25
N PHE A 193 1.93 7.01 -9.44
CA PHE A 193 2.77 5.92 -9.96
C PHE A 193 1.97 4.85 -10.71
N ALA A 194 0.80 4.46 -10.21
CA ALA A 194 -0.04 3.44 -10.85
C ALA A 194 -0.41 3.80 -12.30
N VAL A 195 -0.51 5.09 -12.62
CA VAL A 195 -0.86 5.60 -13.95
C VAL A 195 0.26 6.41 -14.62
N ALA A 196 1.52 6.21 -14.22
CA ALA A 196 2.65 6.94 -14.77
C ALA A 196 2.78 6.78 -16.30
N ASP A 197 2.45 5.60 -16.83
CA ASP A 197 2.43 5.30 -18.27
C ASP A 197 1.30 6.01 -19.04
N LEU A 198 0.29 6.54 -18.34
CA LEU A 198 -0.83 7.26 -18.93
C LEU A 198 -0.57 8.78 -19.00
N VAL A 199 0.59 9.27 -18.57
CA VAL A 199 0.96 10.68 -18.72
C VAL A 199 0.95 11.08 -20.19
N GLY A 200 0.19 12.12 -20.54
CA GLY A 200 -0.04 12.56 -21.91
C GLY A 200 -1.28 11.96 -22.57
N THR A 201 -2.03 11.10 -21.86
CA THR A 201 -3.34 10.62 -22.31
C THR A 201 -4.47 11.46 -21.71
N GLY A 202 -5.46 11.81 -22.52
CA GLY A 202 -6.55 12.71 -22.12
C GLY A 202 -6.02 14.03 -21.54
N ASP A 203 -6.56 14.45 -20.40
CA ASP A 203 -6.15 15.66 -19.68
C ASP A 203 -5.06 15.40 -18.62
N PHE A 204 -4.57 14.16 -18.49
CA PHE A 204 -3.56 13.83 -17.49
C PHE A 204 -2.15 14.19 -17.99
N THR A 205 -1.65 15.34 -17.55
CA THR A 205 -0.37 15.91 -18.00
C THR A 205 0.79 15.53 -17.08
N ARG A 206 2.03 15.76 -17.55
CA ARG A 206 3.22 15.62 -16.71
C ARG A 206 3.16 16.57 -15.50
N ALA A 207 2.61 17.76 -15.66
CA ALA A 207 2.44 18.70 -14.55
C ALA A 207 1.51 18.11 -13.47
N HIS A 208 0.39 17.49 -13.86
CA HIS A 208 -0.50 16.81 -12.92
C HIS A 208 0.22 15.68 -12.15
N PHE A 209 0.98 14.85 -12.86
CA PHE A 209 1.80 13.80 -12.24
C PHE A 209 2.78 14.39 -11.20
N GLU A 210 3.53 15.43 -11.55
CA GLU A 210 4.47 16.07 -10.62
C GLU A 210 3.76 16.76 -9.44
N THR A 211 2.58 17.35 -9.66
CA THR A 211 1.76 17.94 -8.60
C THR A 211 1.35 16.89 -7.57
N LEU A 212 1.01 15.67 -7.97
CA LEU A 212 0.66 14.58 -7.04
C LEU A 212 1.87 14.06 -6.26
N LEU A 213 3.06 14.07 -6.85
CA LEU A 213 4.30 13.69 -6.16
C LEU A 213 4.84 14.78 -5.23
N GLY A 214 4.48 16.04 -5.49
CA GLY A 214 4.99 17.23 -4.79
C GLY A 214 4.90 17.14 -3.27
N PRO A 215 3.70 16.92 -2.69
CA PRO A 215 3.51 16.80 -1.25
C PRO A 215 4.46 15.79 -0.58
N TRP A 216 4.55 14.58 -1.12
CA TRP A 216 5.42 13.54 -0.56
C TRP A 216 6.91 13.93 -0.58
N ARG A 217 7.35 14.55 -1.67
CA ARG A 217 8.74 15.00 -1.83
C ARG A 217 9.10 16.17 -0.91
N LEU A 218 8.13 16.98 -0.49
CA LEU A 218 8.36 18.04 0.50
C LEU A 218 8.56 17.47 1.90
N CYS A 219 7.89 16.36 2.23
CA CYS A 219 8.02 15.66 3.50
C CYS A 219 9.32 14.88 3.60
N SER A 220 9.72 14.21 2.51
CA SER A 220 10.93 13.38 2.44
C SER A 220 11.80 13.78 1.25
N PRO A 221 12.71 14.77 1.42
CA PRO A 221 13.58 15.25 0.34
C PRO A 221 14.51 14.16 -0.21
N GLU A 222 14.90 13.21 0.63
CA GLU A 222 15.71 12.04 0.26
C GLU A 222 14.91 11.03 -0.56
N ALA A 223 13.66 10.73 -0.19
CA ALA A 223 12.75 9.94 -1.04
C ALA A 223 12.51 10.64 -2.38
N GLY A 224 12.40 11.97 -2.39
CA GLY A 224 12.31 12.78 -3.61
C GLY A 224 13.57 12.77 -4.49
N SER A 225 14.73 12.39 -3.94
CA SER A 225 15.98 12.21 -4.68
C SER A 225 16.09 10.81 -5.29
N GLN A 226 15.68 9.78 -4.54
CA GLN A 226 15.57 8.40 -5.02
C GLN A 226 14.50 8.28 -6.12
N LEU A 227 13.32 8.89 -5.93
CA LEU A 227 12.27 9.00 -6.96
C LEU A 227 12.77 9.63 -8.27
N ARG A 228 13.63 10.66 -8.18
CA ARG A 228 14.17 11.36 -9.36
C ARG A 228 15.25 10.57 -10.08
N ALA A 229 15.95 9.68 -9.39
CA ALA A 229 16.91 8.76 -10.00
C ALA A 229 16.19 7.60 -10.72
N LEU A 230 15.00 7.21 -10.27
CA LEU A 230 14.20 6.11 -10.83
C LEU A 230 13.36 6.50 -12.06
N LEU A 231 13.03 7.79 -12.21
CA LEU A 231 12.25 8.34 -13.34
C LEU A 231 13.13 8.83 -14.52
N ARG A 232 14.43 8.54 -14.51
CA ARG A 232 15.39 8.83 -15.59
C ARG A 232 15.78 7.54 -16.29
#